data_AF-A0A963A6N2-F1
#
_entry.id   AF-A0A963A6N2-F1
#
_cell.length_a   1.000
_cell.length_b   1.000
_cell.length_c   1.000
_cell.angle_alpha   90.00
_cell.angle_beta   90.00
_cell.angle_gamma   90.00
#
_symmetry.space_group_name_H-M   'P 1'
#
loop_
_entity.id
_entity.type
_entity.pdbx_description
1 polymer ?
#
loop_
_entity_poly.entity_id
_entity_poly.type
_entity_poly.pdbx_seq_one_letter_code
_entity_poly.pdbx_strand_id
1 'polypeptide(L)'
;MNGQMIKYGVYLLLLVFSTLSHAGDLASQAEAARAEKNYRMAVVYYQRALRETPDDTMLRLELAKSYELWGQDDKAHRIAFEVVSVDPGQTEALLLLARIASRAGDLTNAEAYLRQVIDNDPGHIEAKTALVGILNALGRRIEANRLAREGEQSVEYGTSAQDLQR
;
A
#
# COMPACT_ATOMS: atom_id res chain seq x y z
N MET A 1 40.72 -29.14 -5.51
CA MET A 1 40.24 -28.20 -4.47
C MET A 1 38.86 -27.59 -4.82
N ASN A 2 37.91 -28.37 -5.39
CA ASN A 2 36.63 -27.82 -5.89
C ASN A 2 35.37 -28.31 -5.13
N GLY A 3 35.53 -29.16 -4.10
CA GLY A 3 34.41 -29.76 -3.38
C GLY A 3 33.79 -28.88 -2.27
N GLN A 4 34.47 -27.83 -1.81
CA GLN A 4 33.92 -26.94 -0.79
C GLN A 4 33.01 -25.86 -1.36
N MET A 5 33.32 -25.28 -2.53
CA MET A 5 32.50 -24.25 -3.17
C MET A 5 31.08 -24.75 -3.53
N ILE A 6 30.94 -26.01 -3.94
CA ILE A 6 29.64 -26.62 -4.29
C ILE A 6 28.78 -26.84 -3.03
N LYS A 7 29.38 -27.21 -1.90
CA LYS A 7 28.66 -27.39 -0.63
C LYS A 7 28.06 -26.08 -0.12
N TYR A 8 28.78 -24.97 -0.23
CA TYR A 8 28.26 -23.66 0.18
C TYR A 8 27.10 -23.17 -0.71
N GLY A 9 27.16 -23.41 -2.03
CA GLY A 9 26.06 -23.06 -2.94
C GLY A 9 24.77 -23.81 -2.65
N VAL A 10 24.85 -25.12 -2.36
CA VAL A 10 23.68 -25.93 -1.99
C VAL A 10 23.16 -25.57 -0.59
N TYR A 11 24.03 -25.28 0.37
CA TYR A 11 23.62 -24.88 1.71
C TYR A 11 22.97 -23.49 1.72
N LEU A 12 23.50 -22.55 0.93
CA LEU A 12 22.88 -21.24 0.72
C LEU A 12 21.51 -21.37 0.06
N LEU A 13 21.39 -22.21 -0.98
CA LEU A 13 20.10 -22.51 -1.63
C LEU A 13 19.10 -23.16 -0.68
N LEU A 14 19.51 -24.12 0.14
CA LEU A 14 18.64 -24.78 1.12
C LEU A 14 18.22 -23.85 2.26
N LEU A 15 19.13 -22.99 2.75
CA LEU A 15 18.81 -21.97 3.75
C LEU A 15 17.81 -20.97 3.18
N VAL A 16 18.07 -20.40 2.01
CA VAL A 16 17.17 -19.47 1.31
C VAL A 16 15.81 -20.13 1.04
N PHE A 17 15.78 -21.40 0.61
CA PHE A 17 14.54 -22.13 0.37
C PHE A 17 13.76 -22.40 1.67
N SER A 18 14.45 -22.74 2.77
CA SER A 18 13.82 -22.97 4.07
C SER A 18 13.25 -21.69 4.69
N THR A 19 13.97 -20.57 4.59
CA THR A 19 13.50 -19.27 5.09
C THR A 19 12.38 -18.72 4.22
N LEU A 20 12.43 -18.92 2.90
CA LEU A 20 11.39 -18.45 2.00
C LEU A 20 10.07 -19.21 2.20
N SER A 21 10.13 -20.53 2.46
CA SER A 21 8.95 -21.32 2.80
C SER A 21 8.32 -20.91 4.13
N HIS A 22 9.14 -20.58 5.14
CA HIS A 22 8.62 -20.21 6.46
C HIS A 22 8.09 -18.77 6.52
N ALA A 23 8.72 -17.85 5.80
CA ALA A 23 8.22 -16.48 5.64
C ALA A 23 6.84 -16.45 4.98
N GLY A 24 6.59 -17.31 3.98
CA GLY A 24 5.29 -17.46 3.34
C GLY A 24 4.19 -17.96 4.30
N ASP A 25 4.52 -18.90 5.18
CA ASP A 25 3.60 -19.39 6.22
C ASP A 25 3.24 -18.29 7.23
N LEU A 26 4.22 -17.48 7.62
CA LEU A 26 4.03 -16.34 8.52
C LEU A 26 3.18 -15.25 7.87
N ALA A 27 3.40 -14.95 6.59
CA ALA A 27 2.56 -14.01 5.84
C ALA A 27 1.11 -14.50 5.76
N SER A 28 0.90 -15.79 5.50
CA SER A 28 -0.44 -16.41 5.47
C SER A 28 -1.14 -16.31 6.83
N GLN A 29 -0.43 -16.55 7.94
CA GLN A 29 -0.96 -16.36 9.29
C GLN A 29 -1.30 -14.89 9.58
N ALA A 30 -0.49 -13.96 9.07
CA ALA A 30 -0.75 -12.54 9.20
C ALA A 30 -2.04 -12.12 8.47
N GLU A 31 -2.22 -12.61 7.26
CA GLU A 31 -3.43 -12.38 6.45
C GLU A 31 -4.67 -12.95 7.13
N ALA A 32 -4.60 -14.18 7.64
CA ALA A 32 -5.70 -14.79 8.40
C ALA A 32 -6.06 -13.96 9.65
N ALA A 33 -5.06 -13.56 10.44
CA ALA A 33 -5.27 -12.70 11.59
C ALA A 33 -5.89 -11.35 11.21
N ARG A 34 -5.50 -10.77 10.07
CA ARG A 34 -6.06 -9.51 9.55
C ARG A 34 -7.53 -9.70 9.11
N ALA A 35 -7.85 -10.81 8.47
CA ALA A 35 -9.23 -11.16 8.08
C ALA A 35 -10.14 -11.34 9.30
N GLU A 36 -9.60 -11.90 10.39
CA GLU A 36 -10.26 -11.98 11.70
C GLU A 36 -10.31 -10.64 12.46
N LYS A 37 -9.81 -9.54 11.86
CA LYS A 37 -9.65 -8.22 12.47
C LYS A 37 -8.74 -8.19 13.71
N ASN A 38 -7.94 -9.24 13.89
CA ASN A 38 -6.90 -9.30 14.90
C ASN A 38 -5.62 -8.61 14.39
N TYR A 39 -5.73 -7.29 14.17
CA TYR A 39 -4.68 -6.49 13.54
C TYR A 39 -3.37 -6.49 14.32
N ARG A 40 -3.45 -6.57 15.66
CA ARG A 40 -2.27 -6.71 16.52
C ARG A 40 -1.49 -7.99 16.21
N MET A 41 -2.18 -9.12 16.04
CA MET A 41 -1.51 -10.37 15.68
C MET A 41 -1.02 -10.38 14.24
N ALA A 42 -1.78 -9.79 13.31
CA ALA A 42 -1.34 -9.62 11.93
C ALA A 42 0.02 -8.89 11.87
N VAL A 43 0.16 -7.78 12.59
CA VAL A 43 1.43 -7.05 12.73
C VAL A 43 2.56 -7.94 13.24
N VAL A 44 2.32 -8.75 14.28
CA VAL A 44 3.34 -9.65 14.84
C VAL A 44 3.81 -10.65 13.78
N TYR A 45 2.89 -11.25 13.02
CA TYR A 45 3.25 -12.21 11.98
C TYR A 45 3.97 -11.56 10.80
N TYR A 46 3.52 -10.40 10.31
CA TYR A 46 4.23 -9.66 9.26
C TYR A 46 5.63 -9.22 9.69
N GLN A 47 5.81 -8.76 10.93
CA GLN A 47 7.14 -8.45 11.47
C GLN A 47 8.05 -9.67 11.53
N ARG A 48 7.51 -10.86 11.82
CA ARG A 48 8.28 -12.11 11.79
C ARG A 48 8.68 -12.48 10.37
N ALA A 49 7.74 -12.41 9.41
CA ALA A 49 8.02 -12.67 8.01
C ALA A 49 9.13 -11.73 7.48
N LEU A 50 9.03 -10.43 7.76
CA LEU A 50 10.01 -9.43 7.35
C LEU A 50 11.40 -9.60 8.00
N ARG A 51 11.53 -10.32 9.11
CA ARG A 51 12.88 -10.66 9.63
C ARG A 51 13.60 -11.67 8.76
N GLU A 52 12.86 -12.48 8.01
CA GLU A 52 13.39 -13.47 7.09
C GLU A 52 13.52 -12.90 5.67
N THR A 53 12.64 -11.96 5.31
CA THR A 53 12.63 -11.26 4.02
C THR A 53 12.66 -9.74 4.21
N PRO A 54 13.76 -9.15 4.70
CA PRO A 54 13.84 -7.73 5.07
C PRO A 54 13.60 -6.76 3.90
N ASP A 55 13.88 -7.19 2.68
CA ASP A 55 13.76 -6.37 1.47
C ASP A 55 12.40 -6.52 0.77
N ASP A 56 11.48 -7.29 1.36
CA ASP A 56 10.15 -7.50 0.78
C ASP A 56 9.26 -6.26 1.00
N THR A 57 9.23 -5.40 -0.01
CA THR A 57 8.41 -4.18 -0.03
C THR A 57 6.91 -4.48 0.05
N MET A 58 6.45 -5.62 -0.47
CA MET A 58 5.04 -6.00 -0.44
C MET A 58 4.61 -6.38 0.99
N LEU A 59 5.40 -7.19 1.69
CA LEU A 59 5.15 -7.50 3.10
C LEU A 59 5.27 -6.25 3.99
N ARG A 60 6.17 -5.32 3.64
CA ARG A 60 6.30 -4.04 4.33
C ARG A 60 5.03 -3.18 4.16
N LEU A 61 4.43 -3.17 2.98
CA LEU A 61 3.15 -2.53 2.72
C LEU A 61 1.99 -3.18 3.50
N GLU A 62 1.90 -4.51 3.52
CA GLU A 62 0.88 -5.21 4.30
C GLU A 62 1.03 -4.99 5.82
N LEU A 63 2.27 -4.86 6.30
CA LEU A 63 2.55 -4.44 7.67
C LEU A 63 2.04 -3.02 7.94
N ALA A 64 2.27 -2.07 7.01
CA ALA A 64 1.78 -0.70 7.14
C ALA A 64 0.25 -0.64 7.19
N LYS A 65 -0.43 -1.36 6.28
CA LYS A 65 -1.90 -1.50 6.27
C LYS A 65 -2.42 -2.10 7.58
N SER A 66 -1.73 -3.10 8.11
CA SER A 66 -2.11 -3.74 9.38
C SER A 66 -1.94 -2.80 10.58
N TYR A 67 -0.90 -1.96 10.58
CA TYR A 67 -0.76 -0.89 11.59
C TYR A 67 -1.87 0.15 11.49
N GLU A 68 -2.27 0.56 10.28
CA GLU A 68 -3.38 1.49 10.05
C GLU A 68 -4.67 0.94 10.66
N LEU A 69 -5.01 -0.30 10.32
CA LEU A 69 -6.23 -0.95 10.81
C LEU A 69 -6.22 -1.14 12.34
N TRP A 70 -5.03 -1.26 12.94
CA TRP A 70 -4.86 -1.29 14.39
C TRP A 70 -4.92 0.10 15.05
N GLY A 71 -4.99 1.19 14.27
CA GLY A 71 -4.98 2.57 14.76
C GLY A 71 -3.61 3.08 15.18
N GLN A 72 -2.53 2.46 14.71
CA GLN A 72 -1.15 2.86 14.98
C GLN A 72 -0.62 3.72 13.83
N ASP A 73 -1.25 4.87 13.60
CA ASP A 73 -1.01 5.74 12.45
C ASP A 73 0.45 6.19 12.30
N ASP A 74 1.14 6.51 13.40
CA ASP A 74 2.56 6.89 13.35
C ASP A 74 3.45 5.77 12.79
N LYS A 75 3.16 4.51 13.18
CA LYS A 75 3.91 3.34 12.70
C LYS A 75 3.53 3.03 11.25
N ALA A 76 2.24 3.09 10.92
CA ALA A 76 1.76 2.89 9.56
C ALA A 76 2.40 3.90 8.60
N HIS A 77 2.44 5.18 8.98
CA HIS A 77 3.05 6.25 8.20
C HIS A 77 4.53 5.97 7.94
N ARG A 78 5.32 5.68 8.98
CA ARG A 78 6.76 5.41 8.82
C ARG A 78 7.01 4.25 7.85
N ILE A 79 6.29 3.13 8.03
CA ILE A 79 6.49 1.95 7.19
C ILE A 79 6.00 2.20 5.75
N ALA A 80 4.88 2.88 5.56
CA ALA A 80 4.38 3.26 4.23
C ALA A 80 5.34 4.23 3.51
N PHE A 81 5.96 5.16 4.25
CA PHE A 81 6.97 6.07 3.71
C PHE A 81 8.24 5.33 3.26
N GLU A 82 8.68 4.31 4.00
CA GLU A 82 9.77 3.42 3.55
C GLU A 82 9.41 2.73 2.22
N VAL A 83 8.18 2.24 2.07
CA VAL A 83 7.69 1.64 0.82
C VAL A 83 7.78 2.65 -0.34
N VAL A 84 7.25 3.86 -0.16
CA VAL A 84 7.29 4.92 -1.19
C VAL A 84 8.71 5.41 -1.48
N SER A 85 9.63 5.32 -0.52
CA SER A 85 11.04 5.65 -0.73
C SER A 85 11.76 4.66 -1.64
N VAL A 86 11.31 3.40 -1.66
CA VAL A 86 11.82 2.34 -2.54
C VAL A 86 11.09 2.35 -3.88
N ASP A 87 9.77 2.47 -3.84
CA ASP A 87 8.89 2.56 -5.01
C ASP A 87 7.99 3.80 -4.91
N PRO A 88 8.43 4.95 -5.47
CA PRO A 88 7.64 6.18 -5.48
C PRO A 88 6.30 6.05 -6.22
N GLY A 89 6.12 5.01 -7.03
CA GLY A 89 4.89 4.76 -7.77
C GLY A 89 3.86 3.94 -7.00
N GLN A 90 4.18 3.44 -5.81
CA GLN A 90 3.34 2.44 -5.15
C GLN A 90 2.03 3.03 -4.63
N THR A 91 0.99 2.89 -5.46
CA THR A 91 -0.34 3.49 -5.29
C THR A 91 -0.95 3.27 -3.92
N GLU A 92 -0.97 2.03 -3.41
CA GLU A 92 -1.63 1.74 -2.14
C GLU A 92 -0.87 2.35 -0.94
N ALA A 93 0.46 2.50 -1.04
CA ALA A 93 1.25 3.14 0.00
C ALA A 93 1.01 4.65 0.01
N LEU A 94 0.92 5.28 -1.17
CA LEU A 94 0.54 6.70 -1.31
C LEU A 94 -0.87 6.96 -0.78
N LEU A 95 -1.85 6.11 -1.11
CA LEU A 95 -3.21 6.21 -0.58
C LEU A 95 -3.23 6.06 0.95
N LEU A 96 -2.44 5.13 1.48
CA LEU A 96 -2.32 4.95 2.92
C LEU A 96 -1.75 6.20 3.62
N LEU A 97 -0.66 6.77 3.08
CA LEU A 97 -0.08 8.03 3.57
C LEU A 97 -1.08 9.18 3.49
N ALA A 98 -1.83 9.29 2.38
CA ALA A 98 -2.87 10.31 2.21
C ALA A 98 -3.98 10.20 3.26
N ARG A 99 -4.47 8.99 3.54
CA ARG A 99 -5.49 8.76 4.58
C ARG A 99 -4.97 9.13 5.97
N ILE A 100 -3.75 8.73 6.30
CA ILE A 100 -3.13 9.06 7.59
C ILE A 100 -2.93 10.57 7.73
N ALA A 101 -2.37 11.23 6.71
CA ALA A 101 -2.17 12.68 6.71
C ALA A 101 -3.51 13.44 6.84
N SER A 102 -4.55 12.98 6.14
CA SER A 102 -5.90 13.54 6.24
C SER A 102 -6.47 13.43 7.67
N ARG A 103 -6.33 12.27 8.33
CA ARG A 103 -6.74 12.08 9.73
C ARG A 103 -5.95 12.98 10.70
N ALA A 104 -4.68 13.23 10.41
CA ALA A 104 -3.83 14.13 11.17
C ALA A 104 -4.12 15.63 10.93
N GLY A 105 -5.01 15.96 9.97
CA GLY A 105 -5.28 17.34 9.55
C GLY A 105 -4.20 17.94 8.65
N ASP A 106 -3.21 17.15 8.24
CA ASP A 106 -2.19 17.54 7.27
C ASP A 106 -2.73 17.38 5.84
N LEU A 107 -3.68 18.27 5.52
CA LEU A 107 -4.36 18.28 4.23
C LEU A 107 -3.41 18.56 3.07
N THR A 108 -2.29 19.26 3.33
CA THR A 108 -1.29 19.57 2.30
C THR A 108 -0.54 18.33 1.85
N ASN A 109 -0.02 17.52 2.78
CA ASN A 109 0.62 16.26 2.40
C ASN A 109 -0.40 15.24 1.87
N ALA A 110 -1.62 15.21 2.43
CA ALA A 110 -2.68 14.37 1.90
C ALA A 110 -2.98 14.67 0.42
N GLU A 111 -3.09 15.96 0.06
CA GLU A 111 -3.23 16.39 -1.33
C GLU A 111 -2.03 15.94 -2.19
N ALA A 112 -0.81 16.14 -1.72
CA ALA A 112 0.40 15.80 -2.49
C ALA A 112 0.46 14.32 -2.84
N TYR A 113 0.20 13.44 -1.87
CA TYR A 113 0.20 11.99 -2.10
C TYR A 113 -0.93 11.57 -3.07
N LEU A 114 -2.12 12.15 -2.96
CA LEU A 114 -3.23 11.83 -3.87
C LEU A 114 -2.96 12.30 -5.30
N ARG A 115 -2.32 13.45 -5.48
CA ARG A 115 -1.90 13.92 -6.81
C ARG A 115 -0.90 12.97 -7.44
N GLN A 116 0.07 12.47 -6.66
CA GLN A 116 1.03 11.50 -7.16
C GLN A 116 0.34 10.20 -7.64
N VAL A 117 -0.70 9.74 -6.94
CA VAL A 117 -1.52 8.61 -7.41
C VAL A 117 -2.22 8.94 -8.73
N ILE A 118 -2.82 10.13 -8.85
CA ILE A 118 -3.53 10.56 -10.07
C ILE A 118 -2.58 10.80 -11.24
N ASP A 119 -1.35 11.26 -10.99
CA ASP A 119 -0.32 11.44 -12.01
C ASP A 119 0.14 10.09 -12.59
N ASN A 120 0.20 9.05 -11.74
CA ASN A 120 0.54 7.69 -12.16
C ASN A 120 -0.64 6.96 -12.83
N ASP A 121 -1.84 7.12 -12.28
CA ASP A 121 -3.09 6.57 -12.81
C ASP A 121 -4.17 7.68 -12.85
N PRO A 122 -4.28 8.38 -13.99
CA PRO A 122 -5.31 9.40 -14.19
C PRO A 122 -6.75 8.85 -14.11
N GLY A 123 -6.96 7.53 -14.12
CA GLY A 123 -8.24 6.87 -13.97
C GLY A 123 -8.60 6.51 -12.52
N HIS A 124 -7.71 6.74 -11.55
CA HIS A 124 -7.87 6.24 -10.19
C HIS A 124 -9.01 6.96 -9.44
N ILE A 125 -10.20 6.38 -9.48
CA ILE A 125 -11.42 7.00 -8.93
C ILE A 125 -11.29 7.28 -7.43
N GLU A 126 -10.80 6.32 -6.63
CA GLU A 126 -10.65 6.51 -5.18
C GLU A 126 -9.77 7.73 -4.84
N ALA A 127 -8.63 7.90 -5.53
CA ALA A 127 -7.71 9.01 -5.30
C ALA A 127 -8.35 10.34 -5.67
N LYS A 128 -9.08 10.41 -6.79
CA LYS A 128 -9.84 11.60 -7.19
C LYS A 128 -10.92 11.96 -6.18
N THR A 129 -11.72 10.98 -5.74
CA THR A 129 -12.77 11.20 -4.74
C THR A 129 -12.19 11.69 -3.41
N ALA A 130 -11.10 11.07 -2.94
CA ALA A 130 -10.39 11.51 -1.75
C ALA A 130 -9.87 12.95 -1.93
N LEU A 131 -9.28 13.27 -3.07
CA LEU A 131 -8.73 14.60 -3.35
C LEU A 131 -9.83 15.68 -3.40
N VAL A 132 -11.01 15.38 -3.95
CA VAL A 132 -12.17 16.27 -3.87
C VAL A 132 -12.53 16.59 -2.42
N GLY A 133 -12.51 15.59 -1.54
CA GLY A 133 -12.72 15.78 -0.10
C GLY A 133 -11.67 16.72 0.52
N ILE A 134 -10.39 16.50 0.22
CA ILE A 134 -9.27 17.32 0.70
C ILE A 134 -9.38 18.76 0.18
N LEU A 135 -9.67 18.96 -1.11
CA LEU A 135 -9.81 20.29 -1.72
C LEU A 135 -10.97 21.08 -1.12
N ASN A 136 -12.08 20.42 -0.80
CA ASN A 136 -13.21 21.05 -0.11
C ASN A 136 -12.83 21.50 1.31
N ALA A 137 -12.10 20.66 2.05
CA ALA A 137 -11.60 21.00 3.39
C ALA A 137 -10.60 22.16 3.34
N LEU A 138 -9.81 22.27 2.28
CA LEU A 138 -8.92 23.41 1.99
C LEU A 138 -9.64 24.66 1.44
N GLY A 139 -10.95 24.61 1.20
CA GLY A 139 -11.73 25.71 0.64
C GLY A 139 -11.56 25.92 -0.88
N ARG A 140 -10.84 25.04 -1.57
CA ARG A 140 -10.58 25.08 -3.03
C ARG A 140 -11.74 24.52 -3.84
N ARG A 141 -12.94 25.08 -3.65
CA ARG A 141 -14.21 24.56 -4.19
C ARG A 141 -14.28 24.49 -5.71
N ILE A 142 -13.69 25.47 -6.42
CA ILE A 142 -13.70 25.49 -7.90
C ILE A 142 -12.97 24.27 -8.45
N GLU A 143 -11.80 23.97 -7.87
CA GLU A 143 -10.99 22.84 -8.30
C GLU A 143 -11.62 21.50 -7.90
N ALA A 144 -12.19 21.43 -6.69
CA ALA A 144 -12.94 20.26 -6.25
C ALA A 144 -14.09 19.92 -7.21
N ASN A 145 -14.87 20.93 -7.62
CA ASN A 145 -15.98 20.74 -8.56
C ASN A 145 -15.52 20.34 -9.96
N ARG A 146 -14.40 20.89 -10.43
CA ARG A 146 -13.82 20.50 -11.73
C ARG A 146 -13.39 19.03 -11.70
N LEU A 147 -12.64 18.63 -10.67
CA LEU A 147 -12.15 17.27 -10.52
C LEU A 147 -13.28 16.25 -10.34
N ALA A 148 -14.34 16.60 -9.60
CA ALA A 148 -15.52 15.76 -9.44
C ALA A 148 -16.21 15.46 -10.78
N ARG A 149 -16.40 16.48 -11.63
CA ARG A 149 -16.99 16.33 -12.96
C ARG A 149 -16.15 15.45 -13.88
N GLU A 150 -14.83 15.61 -13.84
CA GLU A 150 -13.90 14.77 -14.60
C GLU A 150 -13.97 13.30 -14.15
N GLY A 151 -14.14 13.06 -12.85
CA GLY A 151 -14.38 11.72 -12.30
C GLY A 151 -15.69 11.11 -12.80
N GLU A 152 -16.80 11.83 -12.71
CA GLU A 152 -18.12 11.37 -13.14
C GLU A 152 -18.17 10.99 -14.63
N GLN A 153 -17.62 11.84 -15.50
CA GLN A 153 -17.56 11.58 -16.93
C GLN A 153 -16.76 10.31 -17.24
N SER A 154 -15.64 10.09 -16.55
CA SER A 154 -14.82 8.88 -16.77
C SER A 154 -15.57 7.58 -16.43
N VAL A 155 -16.44 7.61 -15.40
CA VAL A 155 -17.27 6.45 -15.02
C VAL A 155 -18.40 6.20 -16.02
N GLU A 156 -19.03 7.25 -16.52
CA GLU A 156 -20.11 7.17 -17.50
C GLU A 156 -19.64 6.55 -18.83
N TYR A 157 -18.46 6.94 -19.32
CA TYR A 157 -17.87 6.33 -20.52
C TYR A 157 -17.41 4.87 -20.30
N GLY A 158 -16.83 4.56 -19.12
CA GLY A 158 -16.39 3.20 -18.81
C GLY A 158 -17.54 2.18 -18.71
N THR A 159 -18.67 2.61 -18.14
CA THR A 159 -19.88 1.77 -18.02
C THR A 159 -20.51 1.55 -19.40
N SER A 160 -20.65 2.61 -20.20
CA SER A 160 -21.18 2.54 -21.56
C SER A 160 -20.34 1.64 -22.49
N ALA A 161 -19.01 1.63 -22.33
CA ALA A 161 -18.12 0.78 -23.11
C ALA A 161 -18.22 -0.71 -22.74
N GLN A 162 -18.49 -1.03 -21.48
CA GLN A 162 -18.69 -2.40 -21.01
C GLN A 162 -20.04 -2.97 -21.44
N ASP A 163 -21.07 -2.13 -21.51
CA ASP A 163 -22.42 -2.52 -21.96
C ASP A 163 -22.48 -2.81 -23.47
N LEU A 164 -21.60 -2.22 -24.28
CA LEU A 164 -21.48 -2.51 -25.72
C LEU A 164 -20.75 -3.81 -26.05
N GLN A 165 -20.10 -4.45 -25.07
CA GLN A 165 -19.34 -5.70 -25.24
C GLN A 165 -20.09 -6.96 -24.73
N ARG A 166 -21.33 -6.82 -24.28
CA ARG A 166 -22.23 -7.93 -23.88
C ARG A 166 -23.31 -8.14 -24.93
#